data_AF-A0A7X1KMJ5-F1
#
_entry.id   AF-A0A7X1KMJ5-F1
#
_cell.length_a   1.000
_cell.length_b   1.000
_cell.length_c   1.000
_cell.angle_alpha   90.00
_cell.angle_beta   90.00
_cell.angle_gamma   90.00
#
_symmetry.space_group_name_H-M   'P 1'
#
loop_
_entity.id
_entity.type
_entity.pdbx_description
1 polymer ?
#
loop_
_entity_poly.entity_id
_entity_poly.type
_entity_poly.pdbx_seq_one_letter_code
_entity_poly.pdbx_strand_id
1 'polypeptide(L)' 'MKTTFDMMRVWAVLTGLVLAAWFFGTLWLGMKTSDTVPMLISAIGGFEMMLYVQDLVLKRKRQNG' A
#
# COMPACT_ATOMS: atom_id res chain seq x y z
N MET A 1 -8.31 9.93 -18.36
CA MET A 1 -7.24 8.96 -18.69
C MET A 1 -6.66 8.48 -17.37
N LYS A 2 -6.66 7.17 -17.09
CA LYS A 2 -5.85 6.65 -15.97
C LYS A 2 -4.40 6.91 -16.34
N THR A 3 -3.68 7.68 -15.54
CA THR A 3 -2.28 7.99 -15.82
C THR A 3 -1.45 6.71 -15.61
N THR A 4 -0.37 6.51 -16.35
CA THR A 4 0.54 5.35 -16.18
C THR A 4 0.97 5.19 -14.71
N PHE A 5 1.06 6.31 -13.99
CA PHE A 5 1.34 6.39 -12.57
C PHE A 5 0.24 5.75 -11.70
N ASP A 6 -1.05 6.03 -11.96
CA ASP A 6 -2.17 5.40 -11.23
C ASP A 6 -2.16 3.88 -11.41
N MET A 7 -1.85 3.40 -12.61
CA MET A 7 -1.78 1.96 -12.87
C MET A 7 -0.61 1.31 -12.10
N MET A 8 0.55 1.95 -12.08
CA MET A 8 1.72 1.51 -11.31
C MET A 8 1.42 1.42 -9.82
N ARG A 9 0.68 2.40 -9.28
CA ARG A 9 0.23 2.43 -7.89
C ARG A 9 -0.72 1.29 -7.54
N VAL A 10 -1.69 1.01 -8.41
CA VAL A 10 -2.58 -0.15 -8.25
C VAL A 10 -1.79 -1.45 -8.17
N TRP A 11 -0.81 -1.65 -9.05
CA TRP A 11 0.06 -2.82 -9.02
C TRP A 11 0.91 -2.90 -7.75
N ALA A 12 1.40 -1.76 -7.24
CA ALA A 12 2.14 -1.70 -5.98
C ALA A 12 1.27 -2.12 -4.79
N VAL A 13 0.06 -1.58 -4.67
CA VAL A 13 -0.92 -1.98 -3.63
C VAL A 13 -1.20 -3.47 -3.70
N LEU A 14 -1.48 -3.97 -4.90
CA LEU A 14 -1.87 -5.36 -5.12
C LEU A 14 -0.72 -6.32 -4.73
N THR A 15 0.52 -5.94 -5.05
CA THR A 15 1.72 -6.67 -4.61
C THR A 15 1.88 -6.63 -3.09
N GLY A 16 1.68 -5.47 -2.45
CA GLY A 16 1.70 -5.34 -1.00
C GLY A 16 0.66 -6.21 -0.29
N LEU A 17 -0.55 -6.32 -0.85
CA LEU A 17 -1.61 -7.19 -0.34
C LEU A 17 -1.26 -8.68 -0.46
N VAL A 18 -0.69 -9.09 -1.60
CA VAL A 18 -0.23 -10.47 -1.80
C VAL A 18 0.89 -10.81 -0.80
N LEU A 19 1.84 -9.91 -0.61
CA LEU A 19 2.92 -10.08 0.38
C LEU A 19 2.36 -10.16 1.80
N ALA A 20 1.37 -9.34 2.15
CA ALA A 20 0.71 -9.39 3.45
C ALA A 20 -0.01 -10.72 3.67
N ALA A 21 -0.82 -11.16 2.72
CA ALA A 21 -1.51 -12.45 2.79
C ALA A 21 -0.53 -13.61 2.94
N TRP A 22 0.57 -13.59 2.19
CA TRP A 22 1.63 -14.57 2.30
C TRP A 22 2.30 -14.55 3.68
N PHE A 23 2.71 -13.36 4.16
CA PHE A 23 3.37 -13.21 5.46
C PHE A 23 2.49 -13.73 6.61
N PHE A 24 1.23 -13.31 6.66
CA PHE A 24 0.31 -13.79 7.68
C PHE A 24 0.00 -15.29 7.54
N GLY A 25 -0.08 -15.82 6.31
CA GLY A 25 -0.20 -17.26 6.08
C GLY A 25 1.01 -18.04 6.60
N THR A 26 2.23 -17.53 6.38
CA THR A 26 3.46 -18.17 6.89
C THR A 26 3.58 -18.11 8.40
N LEU A 27 3.16 -17.01 9.03
CA LEU A 27 3.05 -16.90 10.49
C LEU A 27 2.03 -17.89 11.06
N TRP A 28 0.87 -18.03 10.43
CA TRP A 28 -0.17 -18.96 10.86
C TRP A 28 0.30 -20.44 10.82
N LEU A 29 1.16 -20.77 9.86
CA LEU A 29 1.79 -22.08 9.74
C LEU A 29 2.99 -22.29 10.68
N GLY A 30 3.35 -21.30 11.52
CA GLY A 30 4.46 -21.40 12.48
C GLY A 30 5.85 -21.40 11.86
N MET A 31 5.98 -20.94 10.60
CA MET A 31 7.28 -20.87 9.92
C MET A 31 8.09 -19.66 10.39
N LYS A 32 9.42 -19.78 10.40
CA LYS A 32 10.30 -18.63 10.61
C LYS A 32 10.17 -17.66 9.45
N THR A 33 9.56 -16.51 9.70
CA THR A 33 9.41 -15.43 8.74
C THR A 33 10.53 -14.39 8.90
N SER A 34 10.98 -13.80 7.79
CA SER A 34 11.95 -12.71 7.81
C SER A 34 11.29 -11.38 8.15
N ASP A 35 11.93 -10.58 9.02
CA ASP A 35 11.49 -9.24 9.44
C ASP A 35 11.45 -8.23 8.27
N THR A 36 12.16 -8.51 7.18
CA THR A 36 12.18 -7.66 5.98
C THR A 36 10.80 -7.62 5.29
N VAL A 37 10.03 -8.71 5.34
CA VAL A 37 8.72 -8.81 4.66
C VAL A 37 7.68 -7.85 5.26
N PRO A 38 7.43 -7.83 6.59
CA PRO A 38 6.50 -6.88 7.19
C PRO A 38 6.96 -5.42 7.06
N MET A 39 8.28 -5.16 7.03
CA MET A 39 8.81 -3.84 6.70
C MET A 39 8.39 -3.39 5.29
N LEU A 40 8.55 -4.25 4.28
CA LEU A 40 8.15 -3.95 2.90
C LEU A 40 6.64 -3.74 2.77
N ILE A 41 5.83 -4.58 3.42
CA ILE A 41 4.37 -4.42 3.46
C ILE A 41 4.00 -3.06 4.05
N SER A 42 4.62 -2.70 5.17
CA SER A 42 4.37 -1.42 5.86
C SER A 42 4.80 -0.22 5.02
N ALA A 43 5.93 -0.32 4.31
CA ALA A 43 6.42 0.74 3.43
C ALA A 43 5.47 0.97 2.24
N ILE A 44 5.02 -0.10 1.57
CA ILE A 44 4.07 -0.03 0.45
C ILE A 44 2.73 0.55 0.93
N GLY A 45 2.20 0.04 2.05
CA GLY A 45 0.94 0.52 2.61
C GLY A 45 1.00 1.97 3.08
N GLY A 46 2.07 2.36 3.77
CA GLY A 46 2.29 3.73 4.25
C GLY A 46 2.42 4.75 3.12
N PHE A 47 3.14 4.39 2.05
CA PHE A 47 3.27 5.23 0.85
C PHE A 47 1.92 5.52 0.19
N GLU A 48 1.09 4.49 0.02
CA GLU A 48 -0.23 4.62 -0.59
C GLU A 48 -1.22 5.40 0.27
N MET A 49 -1.22 5.14 1.59
CA MET A 49 -2.00 5.91 2.56
C MET A 49 -1.64 7.40 2.52
N MET A 50 -0.35 7.74 2.47
CA MET A 50 0.09 9.13 2.38
C MET A 50 -0.45 9.81 1.12
N LEU A 51 -0.33 9.18 -0.04
CA LEU A 51 -0.81 9.74 -1.30
C LEU A 51 -2.34 9.88 -1.33
N TYR A 52 -3.08 8.92 -0.75
CA TYR A 52 -4.53 9.03 -0.58
C TYR A 52 -4.91 10.22 0.30
N VAL A 53 -4.20 10.42 1.42
CA VAL A 53 -4.42 11.56 2.31
C VAL A 53 -4.14 12.88 1.59
N GLN A 54 -3.05 12.97 0.81
CA GLN A 54 -2.75 14.16 0.00
C GLN A 54 -3.88 14.47 -0.99
N ASP A 55 -4.39 13.47 -1.70
CA ASP A 55 -5.51 13.62 -2.64
C ASP A 55 -6.79 14.10 -1.92
N LEU A 56 -7.09 13.54 -0.73
CA LEU A 56 -8.24 13.95 0.08
C LEU A 56 -8.14 15.43 0.51
N VAL A 57 -6.95 15.84 0.97
CA VAL A 57 -6.69 17.22 1.41
C VAL A 57 -6.79 18.19 0.24
N LEU A 58 -6.22 17.85 -0.91
CA LEU A 58 -6.31 18.67 -2.13
C LEU A 58 -7.76 18.82 -2.62
N LYS A 59 -8.54 17.73 -2.61
CA LYS A 59 -9.97 17.76 -2.96
C LYS A 59 -10.77 18.66 -2.02
N ARG A 60 -10.54 18.56 -0.70
CA ARG A 60 -11.16 19.47 0.30
C ARG A 60 -10.82 20.93 0.06
N LYS A 61 -9.55 21.23 -0.24
CA LYS A 61 -9.10 22.60 -0.49
C LYS A 61 -9.75 23.21 -1.73
N ARG A 62 -10.09 22.38 -2.73
CA ARG A 62 -10.74 22.78 -3.99
C ARG A 62 -12.25 23.02 -3.89
N GLN A 63 -12.90 22.53 -2.82
CA GLN A 63 -14.34 22.73 -2.58
C GLN A 63 -14.63 23.99 -1.75
N ASN A 64 -13.63 24.55 -1.05
CA ASN A 64 -13.77 25.69 -0.15
C ASN A 64 -13.27 27.02 -0.75
N GLY A 65 -13.09 27.09 -2.07
CA GLY A 65 -12.76 28.32 -2.82
C GLY A 65 -13.50 28.32 -4.14
#